data_AF-A0A8T4U4H7-F1
#
_entry.id   AF-A0A8T4U4H7-F1
#
_cell.length_a   1.000
_cell.length_b   1.000
_cell.length_c   1.000
_cell.angle_alpha   90.00
_cell.angle_beta   90.00
_cell.angle_gamma   90.00
#
_symmetry.space_group_name_H-M   'P 1'
#
loop_
_entity.id
_entity.type
_entity.pdbx_description
1 polymer ?
#
loop_
_entity_poly.entity_id
_entity_poly.type
_entity_poly.pdbx_seq_one_letter_code
_entity_poly.pdbx_strand_id
1 'polypeptide(L)'
;MKKETSKITYVSIKDPVAFRRHILLSGIDAIKILEKYELLKQIKNEKRKLFSQLKEKLLGLKSDAMFIREYFPDVNEHEIKKEKKIVERKVDDVKYADKTINYKNLQKDLRELQDKLNNLNF
;
A
#
# COMPACT_ATOMS: atom_id res chain seq x y z
N MET A 1 -41.44 -34.20 18.26
CA MET A 1 -40.49 -33.17 17.79
C MET A 1 -40.94 -32.68 16.43
N LYS A 2 -41.42 -31.44 16.30
CA LYS A 2 -41.78 -30.85 15.00
C LYS A 2 -40.49 -30.32 14.35
N LYS A 3 -40.19 -30.79 13.14
CA LYS A 3 -39.07 -30.27 12.34
C LYS A 3 -39.44 -28.85 11.89
N GLU A 4 -38.75 -27.85 12.42
CA GLU A 4 -38.81 -26.49 11.89
C GLU A 4 -38.22 -26.49 10.49
N THR A 5 -39.09 -26.36 9.49
CA THR A 5 -38.68 -26.12 8.12
C THR A 5 -38.26 -24.65 8.02
N SER A 6 -36.96 -24.41 7.91
CA SER A 6 -36.41 -23.09 7.65
C SER A 6 -37.07 -22.49 6.42
N LYS A 7 -37.83 -21.40 6.62
CA LYS A 7 -38.62 -20.73 5.59
C LYS A 7 -37.67 -20.13 4.56
N ILE A 8 -37.52 -20.79 3.40
CA ILE A 8 -36.69 -20.28 2.31
C ILE A 8 -37.35 -19.01 1.79
N THR A 9 -36.62 -17.89 1.86
CA THR A 9 -37.08 -16.59 1.38
C THR A 9 -36.61 -16.42 -0.06
N TYR A 10 -37.54 -16.42 -1.00
CA TYR A 10 -37.24 -16.15 -2.40
C TYR A 10 -37.33 -14.63 -2.66
N VAL A 11 -36.27 -14.05 -3.22
CA VAL A 11 -36.22 -12.64 -3.60
C VAL A 11 -36.36 -12.53 -5.11
N SER A 12 -37.35 -11.76 -5.57
CA SER A 12 -37.53 -11.46 -6.99
C SER A 12 -36.66 -10.28 -7.41
N ILE A 13 -35.86 -10.45 -8.45
CA ILE A 13 -35.08 -9.38 -9.06
C ILE A 13 -35.92 -8.77 -10.19
N LYS A 14 -36.36 -7.52 -10.00
CA LYS A 14 -37.21 -6.81 -10.97
C LYS A 14 -36.52 -6.51 -12.30
N ASP A 15 -35.23 -6.16 -12.26
CA ASP A 15 -34.40 -5.91 -13.44
C ASP A 15 -33.06 -6.68 -13.32
N PRO A 16 -33.00 -7.88 -13.90
CA PRO A 16 -31.79 -8.71 -13.85
C PRO A 16 -30.60 -8.09 -14.57
N VAL A 17 -30.83 -7.30 -15.62
CA VAL A 17 -29.77 -6.71 -16.44
C VAL A 17 -29.13 -5.55 -15.68
N ALA A 18 -29.94 -4.65 -15.14
CA ALA A 18 -29.45 -3.56 -14.29
C ALA A 18 -28.73 -4.10 -13.04
N PHE A 19 -29.24 -5.16 -12.42
CA PHE A 19 -28.60 -5.79 -11.26
C PHE A 19 -27.22 -6.38 -11.61
N ARG A 20 -27.12 -7.11 -12.73
CA ARG A 20 -25.81 -7.63 -13.23
C ARG A 20 -24.83 -6.50 -13.54
N ARG A 21 -25.30 -5.45 -14.18
CA ARG A 21 -24.49 -4.24 -14.47
C ARG A 21 -23.94 -3.64 -13.18
N HIS A 22 -24.77 -3.53 -12.15
CA HIS A 22 -24.36 -3.02 -10.85
C HIS A 22 -23.30 -3.88 -10.17
N ILE A 23 -23.44 -5.21 -10.22
CA ILE A 23 -22.44 -6.14 -9.67
C ILE A 23 -21.10 -5.98 -10.40
N LEU A 24 -21.11 -5.93 -11.73
CA LEU A 24 -19.89 -5.80 -12.53
C LEU A 24 -19.19 -4.46 -12.30
N LEU A 25 -19.95 -3.35 -12.22
CA LEU A 25 -19.41 -2.03 -11.90
C LEU A 25 -18.76 -2.03 -10.51
N SER A 26 -19.43 -2.56 -9.49
CA SER A 26 -18.87 -2.69 -8.15
C SER A 26 -17.61 -3.56 -8.12
N GLY A 27 -17.57 -4.63 -8.92
CA GLY A 27 -16.38 -5.48 -9.09
C GLY A 27 -15.21 -4.71 -9.71
N ILE A 28 -15.46 -3.94 -10.77
CA ILE A 28 -14.44 -3.08 -11.40
C ILE A 28 -13.90 -2.06 -10.39
N ASP A 29 -14.77 -1.42 -9.61
CA ASP A 29 -14.35 -0.43 -8.61
C ASP A 29 -13.54 -1.07 -7.48
N ALA A 30 -13.91 -2.27 -7.03
CA ALA A 30 -13.13 -3.03 -6.07
C ALA A 30 -11.71 -3.33 -6.59
N ILE A 31 -11.59 -3.77 -7.85
CA ILE A 31 -10.27 -4.05 -8.46
C ILE A 31 -9.44 -2.76 -8.56
N LYS A 32 -10.02 -1.64 -8.98
CA LYS A 32 -9.31 -0.35 -9.01
C LYS A 32 -8.77 0.08 -7.65
N ILE A 33 -9.53 -0.19 -6.57
CA ILE A 33 -9.08 0.09 -5.20
C ILE A 33 -7.88 -0.80 -4.85
N LEU A 34 -7.92 -2.09 -5.22
CA LEU A 34 -6.80 -3.02 -5.02
C LEU A 34 -5.54 -2.61 -5.81
N GLU A 35 -5.69 -2.15 -7.05
CA GLU A 35 -4.57 -1.62 -7.83
C GLU A 35 -3.92 -0.41 -7.15
N LYS A 36 -4.74 0.54 -6.66
CA LYS A 36 -4.23 1.69 -5.89
C LYS A 36 -3.51 1.26 -4.62
N TYR A 37 -4.02 0.24 -3.92
CA TYR A 37 -3.39 -0.30 -2.73
C TYR A 37 -2.01 -0.90 -3.03
N GLU A 38 -1.88 -1.68 -4.09
CA GLU A 38 -0.59 -2.25 -4.52
C GLU A 38 0.42 -1.15 -4.91
N LEU A 39 -0.01 -0.09 -5.60
CA LEU A 39 0.84 1.06 -5.89
C LEU A 39 1.33 1.75 -4.60
N LEU A 40 0.44 1.98 -3.62
CA LEU A 40 0.83 2.55 -2.33
C LEU A 40 1.83 1.66 -1.58
N LYS A 41 1.67 0.34 -1.66
CA LYS A 41 2.59 -0.64 -1.09
C LYS A 41 3.99 -0.53 -1.73
N GLN A 42 4.06 -0.43 -3.05
CA GLN A 42 5.31 -0.22 -3.78
C GLN A 42 6.00 1.08 -3.36
N ILE A 43 5.28 2.20 -3.35
CA ILE A 43 5.81 3.51 -2.93
C ILE A 43 6.34 3.45 -1.49
N LYS A 44 5.63 2.77 -0.57
CA LYS A 44 6.06 2.62 0.82
C LYS A 44 7.39 1.85 0.92
N ASN A 45 7.57 0.81 0.10
CA ASN A 45 8.79 0.02 0.07
C ASN A 45 9.97 0.82 -0.52
N GLU A 46 9.74 1.55 -1.61
CA GLU A 46 10.76 2.44 -2.20
C GLU A 46 11.19 3.53 -1.23
N LYS A 47 10.22 4.17 -0.55
CA LYS A 47 10.51 5.16 0.49
C LYS A 47 11.37 4.58 1.60
N ARG A 48 11.05 3.38 2.10
CA ARG A 48 11.86 2.69 3.12
C ARG A 48 13.30 2.45 2.64
N LYS A 49 13.47 1.99 1.38
CA LYS A 49 14.78 1.76 0.78
C LYS A 49 15.59 3.07 0.69
N LEU A 50 14.97 4.16 0.20
CA LEU A 50 15.61 5.47 0.11
C LEU A 50 16.01 6.02 1.49
N PHE A 51 15.16 5.87 2.51
CA PHE A 51 15.50 6.24 3.88
C PHE A 51 16.69 5.45 4.43
N SER A 52 16.78 4.14 4.13
CA SER A 52 17.93 3.32 4.52
C SER A 52 19.23 3.83 3.86
N GLN A 53 19.19 4.09 2.55
CA GLN A 53 20.33 4.63 1.82
C GLN A 53 20.77 6.02 2.33
N LEU A 54 19.80 6.89 2.66
CA LEU A 54 20.09 8.19 3.24
C LEU A 54 20.76 8.05 4.61
N LYS A 55 20.28 7.13 5.45
CA LYS A 55 20.86 6.85 6.77
C LYS A 55 22.29 6.34 6.66
N GLU A 56 22.58 5.44 5.71
CA GLU A 56 23.94 4.96 5.43
C GLU A 56 24.87 6.09 4.99
N LYS A 57 24.42 6.95 4.07
CA LYS A 57 25.21 8.11 3.63
C LYS A 57 25.48 9.10 4.77
N LEU A 58 24.49 9.37 5.63
CA LEU A 58 24.67 10.23 6.79
C LEU A 58 25.66 9.64 7.81
N LEU A 59 25.66 8.32 7.99
CA LEU A 59 26.64 7.64 8.83
C LEU A 59 28.05 7.77 8.24
N GLY A 60 28.20 7.61 6.91
CA GLY A 60 29.48 7.85 6.21
C GLY A 60 29.97 9.29 6.35
N LEU A 61 29.10 10.28 6.13
CA LEU A 61 29.47 11.68 6.34
C LEU A 61 29.87 11.98 7.79
N LYS A 62 29.21 11.35 8.77
CA LYS A 62 29.58 11.48 10.17
C LYS A 62 30.96 10.88 10.46
N SER A 63 31.29 9.72 9.89
CA SER A 63 32.63 9.14 10.04
C SER A 63 33.69 10.01 9.38
N ASP A 64 33.40 10.53 8.19
CA ASP A 64 34.33 11.40 7.46
C ASP A 64 34.57 12.71 8.21
N ALA A 65 33.51 13.32 8.76
CA ALA A 65 33.63 14.51 9.59
C ALA A 65 34.40 14.25 10.90
N MET A 66 34.26 13.06 11.50
CA MET A 66 35.03 12.66 12.67
C MET A 66 36.51 12.49 12.33
N PHE A 67 36.81 11.88 11.19
CA PHE A 67 38.18 11.76 10.67
C PHE A 67 38.80 13.14 10.40
N ILE A 68 38.10 14.03 9.70
CA ILE A 68 38.58 15.40 9.45
C ILE A 68 38.86 16.14 10.76
N ARG A 69 38.00 15.96 11.77
CA ARG A 69 38.19 16.56 13.09
C ARG A 69 39.43 16.03 13.83
N GLU A 70 39.76 14.76 13.66
CA GLU A 70 41.00 14.17 14.21
C GLU A 70 42.25 14.71 13.51
N TYR A 71 42.18 14.96 12.20
CA TYR A 71 43.32 15.47 11.43
C TYR A 71 43.54 16.99 11.54
N PHE A 72 42.47 17.75 11.84
CA PHE A 72 42.53 19.21 11.96
C PHE A 72 41.87 19.69 13.27
N PRO A 73 42.56 19.55 14.41
CA PRO A 73 41.99 19.84 15.73
C PRO A 73 41.63 21.32 15.97
N ASP A 74 42.25 22.26 15.24
CA ASP A 74 42.06 23.71 15.43
C ASP A 74 40.79 24.28 14.76
N VAL A 75 40.01 23.47 14.04
CA VAL A 75 38.78 23.92 13.34
C VAL A 75 37.54 23.91 14.26
N ASN A 76 37.72 23.62 15.56
CA ASN A 76 36.65 23.26 16.50
C ASN A 76 35.90 24.43 17.18
N GLU A 77 36.08 25.69 16.79
CA GLU A 77 35.63 26.82 17.63
C GLU A 77 34.19 27.29 17.41
N HIS A 78 33.36 26.59 16.63
CA HIS A 78 31.97 27.02 16.42
C HIS A 78 30.99 26.07 17.11
N GLU A 79 30.43 26.55 18.24
CA GLU A 79 29.34 25.91 18.95
C GLU A 79 28.14 25.71 18.02
N ILE A 80 28.03 24.52 17.44
CA ILE A 80 26.83 24.11 16.74
C ILE A 80 25.72 24.00 17.78
N LYS A 81 24.84 25.01 17.85
CA LYS A 81 23.62 24.98 18.65
C LYS A 81 22.87 23.70 18.31
N LYS A 82 22.81 22.77 19.27
CA LYS A 82 22.14 21.48 19.11
C LYS A 82 20.66 21.71 18.81
N GLU A 83 20.27 21.59 17.55
CA GLU A 83 18.86 21.60 17.19
C GLU A 83 18.13 20.41 17.82
N LYS A 84 16.89 20.66 18.22
CA LYS A 84 16.09 19.80 19.08
C LYS A 84 15.95 18.39 18.49
N LYS A 85 16.18 17.40 19.35
CA LYS A 85 16.07 15.97 19.11
C LYS A 85 14.74 15.64 18.41
N ILE A 86 14.80 15.23 17.15
CA ILE A 86 13.64 14.71 16.42
C ILE A 86 13.24 13.40 17.12
N VAL A 87 12.04 13.36 17.69
CA VAL A 87 11.51 12.18 18.35
C VAL A 87 11.24 11.11 17.29
N GLU A 88 12.09 10.09 17.24
CA GLU A 88 11.85 8.89 16.45
C GLU A 88 10.58 8.20 17.00
N ARG A 89 9.45 8.34 16.29
CA ARG A 89 8.29 7.49 16.54
C ARG A 89 8.71 6.05 16.21
N LYS A 90 8.78 5.20 17.24
CA LYS A 90 8.82 3.75 17.04
C LYS A 90 7.56 3.36 16.28
N VAL A 91 7.73 2.96 15.04
CA VAL A 91 6.66 2.35 14.25
C VAL A 91 6.73 0.88 14.58
N ASP A 92 5.77 0.39 15.37
CA ASP A 92 5.66 -1.04 15.64
C ASP A 92 5.48 -1.76 14.29
N ASP A 93 6.38 -2.71 14.01
CA ASP A 93 6.31 -3.55 12.82
C ASP A 93 5.14 -4.53 12.97
N VAL A 94 3.94 -4.06 12.62
CA VAL A 94 2.78 -4.93 12.46
C VAL A 94 3.08 -5.86 11.28
N LYS A 95 3.37 -7.13 11.58
CA LYS A 95 3.52 -8.21 10.60
C LYS A 95 2.15 -8.53 10.00
N TYR A 96 1.73 -7.73 9.02
CA TYR A 96 0.62 -8.11 8.16
C TYR A 96 1.07 -9.31 7.32
N ALA A 97 0.27 -10.38 7.33
CA ALA A 97 0.46 -11.51 6.43
C ALA A 97 0.48 -10.97 4.99
N ASP A 98 1.65 -11.03 4.37
CA ASP A 98 1.92 -10.42 3.09
C ASP A 98 1.29 -11.31 1.99
N LYS A 99 -0.03 -11.22 1.84
CA LYS A 99 -0.70 -11.75 0.64
C LYS A 99 -0.33 -10.80 -0.49
N THR A 100 0.73 -11.12 -1.20
CA THR A 100 1.15 -10.39 -2.40
C THR A 100 0.06 -10.53 -3.45
N ILE A 101 -0.71 -9.47 -3.68
CA ILE A 101 -1.73 -9.48 -4.74
C ILE A 101 -0.98 -9.23 -6.04
N ASN A 102 -1.06 -10.19 -6.98
CA ASN A 102 -0.34 -10.08 -8.24
C ASN A 102 -1.02 -9.06 -9.16
N TYR A 103 -0.38 -7.91 -9.38
CA TYR A 103 -0.89 -6.82 -10.21
C TYR A 103 -1.28 -7.25 -11.63
N LYS A 104 -0.56 -8.21 -12.23
CA LYS A 104 -0.91 -8.75 -13.57
C LYS A 104 -2.26 -9.46 -13.56
N ASN A 105 -2.60 -10.11 -12.45
CA ASN A 105 -3.88 -10.80 -12.31
C ASN A 105 -5.02 -9.78 -12.16
N LEU A 106 -4.81 -8.70 -11.40
CA LEU A 106 -5.81 -7.62 -11.26
C LEU A 106 -6.14 -6.97 -12.62
N GLN A 107 -5.13 -6.71 -13.47
CA GLN A 107 -5.37 -6.14 -14.80
C GLN A 107 -6.14 -7.09 -15.73
N LYS A 108 -5.86 -8.39 -15.61
CA LYS A 108 -6.59 -9.43 -16.36
C LYS A 108 -8.05 -9.48 -15.90
N ASP A 109 -8.27 -9.52 -14.59
CA ASP A 109 -9.61 -9.55 -14.00
C ASP A 109 -10.41 -8.28 -14.35
N LEU A 110 -9.76 -7.11 -14.36
CA LEU A 110 -10.38 -5.85 -14.77
C LEU A 110 -10.84 -5.90 -16.23
N ARG A 111 -9.98 -6.40 -17.14
CA ARG A 111 -10.34 -6.62 -18.55
C ARG A 111 -11.52 -7.58 -18.70
N GLU A 112 -11.48 -8.72 -18.04
CA GLU A 112 -12.57 -9.70 -18.11
C GLU A 112 -13.91 -9.14 -17.61
N LEU A 113 -13.90 -8.31 -16.56
CA LEU A 113 -15.10 -7.64 -16.08
C LEU A 113 -15.59 -6.54 -17.03
N GLN A 114 -14.67 -5.79 -17.65
CA GLN A 114 -15.01 -4.79 -18.68
C GLN A 114 -15.64 -5.45 -19.91
N ASP A 115 -15.08 -6.57 -20.37
CA ASP A 115 -15.61 -7.32 -21.51
C ASP A 115 -17.01 -7.86 -21.20
N LYS A 116 -17.21 -8.42 -20.00
CA LYS A 116 -18.55 -8.86 -19.52
C LYS A 116 -19.54 -7.70 -19.42
N LEU A 117 -19.08 -6.51 -19.02
CA LEU A 117 -19.92 -5.31 -18.94
C LEU A 117 -20.32 -4.81 -20.33
N ASN A 118 -19.41 -4.84 -21.30
CA ASN A 118 -19.66 -4.40 -22.67
C ASN A 118 -20.58 -5.37 -23.42
N ASN A 119 -20.53 -6.65 -23.08
CA ASN A 119 -21.36 -7.70 -23.68
C ASN A 119 -22.75 -7.86 -23.03
N LEU A 120 -23.14 -6.99 -22.07
CA LEU A 120 -24.45 -7.08 -21.40
C LEU A 120 -25.64 -6.65 -22.27
N ASN A 121 -25.41 -6.12 -23.48
CA ASN A 121 -26.42 -5.55 -24.37
C ASN A 121 -26.48 -6.21 -25.77
N PHE A 122 -25.91 -7.39 -25.95
CA PHE A 122 -26.14 -8.23 -27.14
C PHE A 122 -26.91 -9.49 -26.75
#